data_AF-B0WQI1-F1
#
_entry.id   AF-B0WQI1-F1
#
_cell.length_a   1.000
_cell.length_b   1.000
_cell.length_c   1.000
_cell.angle_alpha   90.00
_cell.angle_beta   90.00
_cell.angle_gamma   90.00
#
_symmetry.space_group_name_H-M   'P 1'
#
loop_
_entity.id
_entity.type
_entity.pdbx_description
1 polymer ?
#
loop_
_entity_poly.entity_id
_entity_poly.type
_entity_poly.pdbx_seq_one_letter_code
_entity_poly.pdbx_strand_id
1 'polypeptide(L)'
;MAALRCIVSLLSSYVLAWKRGIAILTAGTVKVTPDTRVRLVNGYTLQILDATAADAGDYICQIATMNPREITHHVEILGEL
;
A
#
# COMPACT_ATOMS: atom_id res chain seq x y z
N MET A 1 12.37 4.32 -6.23
CA MET A 1 10.88 4.36 -6.32
C MET A 1 10.35 2.93 -6.29
N ALA A 2 9.32 2.66 -5.49
CA ALA A 2 8.61 1.38 -5.45
C ALA A 2 7.14 1.56 -5.83
N ALA A 3 6.56 0.60 -6.57
CA ALA A 3 5.16 0.61 -6.98
C ALA A 3 4.51 -0.76 -6.75
N LEU A 4 3.53 -0.81 -5.85
CA LEU A 4 2.86 -2.02 -5.40
C LEU A 4 1.43 -2.04 -5.96
N ARG A 5 1.17 -2.94 -6.90
CA ARG A 5 -0.11 -2.99 -7.60
C ARG A 5 -1.10 -3.87 -6.85
N CYS A 6 -2.28 -3.34 -6.55
CA CYS A 6 -3.39 -4.10 -5.99
C CYS A 6 -4.67 -3.83 -6.80
N ILE A 7 -4.77 -4.40 -8.00
CA ILE A 7 -5.93 -4.15 -8.88
C ILE A 7 -7.13 -4.90 -8.30
N VAL A 8 -8.20 -4.16 -8.01
CA VAL A 8 -9.45 -4.73 -7.52
C VAL A 8 -10.56 -4.49 -8.53
N SER A 9 -11.23 -5.55 -8.94
CA SER A 9 -12.50 -5.48 -9.66
C SER A 9 -13.65 -5.33 -8.66
N LEU A 10 -14.46 -4.27 -8.82
CA LEU A 10 -15.70 -4.00 -8.05
C LEU A 10 -15.50 -3.71 -6.54
N LEU A 11 -15.33 -2.42 -6.20
CA LEU A 11 -15.27 -1.92 -4.82
C LEU A 11 -16.55 -1.20 -4.36
N SER A 12 -17.72 -1.50 -4.94
CA SER A 12 -18.91 -0.62 -4.85
C SER A 12 -19.32 -0.16 -3.44
N SER A 13 -19.04 -0.95 -2.40
CA SER A 13 -19.35 -0.61 -1.01
C SER A 13 -18.17 -0.78 -0.04
N TYR A 14 -16.98 -1.12 -0.54
CA TYR A 14 -15.83 -1.45 0.30
C TYR A 14 -14.62 -0.59 -0.03
N VAL A 15 -13.81 -0.34 0.99
CA VAL A 15 -12.63 0.51 0.89
C VAL A 15 -11.38 -0.35 0.86
N LEU A 16 -10.51 -0.09 -0.11
CA LEU A 16 -9.14 -0.62 -0.14
C LEU A 16 -8.27 0.17 0.84
N ALA A 17 -7.58 -0.53 1.72
CA ALA A 17 -6.58 0.04 2.61
C ALA A 17 -5.19 -0.51 2.29
N TRP A 18 -4.18 0.35 2.28
CA TRP A 18 -2.78 -0.07 2.28
C TRP A 18 -2.22 0.00 3.69
N LYS A 19 -1.47 -1.03 4.10
CA LYS A 19 -0.99 -1.22 5.47
C LYS A 19 0.45 -1.69 5.48
N ARG A 20 1.20 -1.31 6.53
CA ARG A 20 2.52 -1.84 6.85
C ARG A 20 2.58 -2.06 8.37
N GLY A 21 2.65 -3.33 8.80
CA GLY A 21 2.44 -3.68 10.20
C GLY A 21 1.07 -3.20 10.71
N ILE A 22 1.05 -2.45 11.81
CA ILE A 22 -0.17 -1.87 12.37
C ILE A 22 -0.58 -0.53 11.70
N ALA A 23 0.30 0.07 10.90
CA ALA A 23 0.07 1.39 10.33
C ALA A 23 -0.79 1.32 9.06
N ILE A 24 -1.84 2.14 9.01
CA ILE A 24 -2.60 2.39 7.79
C ILE A 24 -1.89 3.49 7.00
N LEU A 25 -1.53 3.20 5.76
CA LEU A 25 -0.89 4.14 4.84
C LEU A 25 -1.94 4.95 4.08
N THR A 26 -2.94 4.26 3.54
CA THR A 26 -4.09 4.86 2.86
C THR A 26 -5.37 4.11 3.20
N ALA A 27 -6.50 4.82 3.16
CA ALA A 27 -7.84 4.24 3.25
C ALA A 27 -8.69 4.86 2.12
N GLY A 28 -8.94 4.09 1.07
CA GLY A 28 -9.46 4.64 -0.18
C GLY A 28 -8.49 5.69 -0.71
N THR A 29 -9.00 6.80 -1.22
CA THR A 29 -8.19 7.92 -1.72
C THR A 29 -7.57 8.79 -0.61
N VAL A 30 -7.90 8.54 0.66
CA VAL A 30 -7.37 9.31 1.79
C VAL A 30 -5.99 8.77 2.19
N LYS A 31 -4.98 9.65 2.17
CA LYS A 31 -3.66 9.35 2.73
C LYS A 31 -3.70 9.54 4.25
N VAL A 32 -3.29 8.50 4.99
CA VAL A 32 -3.26 8.49 6.45
C VAL A 32 -1.84 8.66 6.99
N THR A 33 -0.85 8.12 6.28
CA THR A 33 0.56 8.26 6.66
C THR A 33 1.07 9.71 6.55
N PRO A 34 1.91 10.17 7.49
CA PRO A 34 2.59 11.47 7.38
C PRO A 34 3.68 11.46 6.31
N ASP A 35 4.16 10.29 5.87
CA ASP A 35 5.20 10.18 4.83
C ASP A 35 4.72 10.87 3.53
N THR A 36 5.44 11.90 3.11
CA THR A 36 5.11 12.70 1.92
C THR A 36 5.44 11.98 0.61
N ARG A 37 6.27 10.92 0.68
CA ARG A 37 6.68 10.09 -0.46
C ARG A 37 5.61 9.07 -0.85
N VAL A 38 4.69 8.75 0.05
CA VAL A 38 3.61 7.77 -0.19
C VAL A 38 2.47 8.41 -0.98
N ARG A 39 2.09 7.75 -2.08
CA ARG A 39 0.98 8.15 -2.95
C ARG A 39 0.10 6.96 -3.30
N LEU A 40 -1.18 7.23 -3.56
CA LEU A 40 -2.08 6.27 -4.17
C LEU A 40 -2.34 6.67 -5.62
N VAL A 41 -2.01 5.77 -6.55
CA VAL A 41 -2.17 5.96 -7.99
C VAL A 41 -3.36 5.13 -8.46
N ASN A 42 -4.20 5.72 -9.31
CA ASN A 42 -5.41 5.11 -9.88
C ASN A 42 -6.41 4.57 -8.83
N GLY A 43 -6.29 4.97 -7.57
CA GLY A 43 -7.15 4.52 -6.47
C GLY A 43 -6.79 3.16 -5.86
N TYR A 44 -5.69 2.52 -6.29
CA TYR A 44 -5.35 1.18 -5.81
C TYR A 44 -3.86 0.84 -5.77
N THR A 45 -3.00 1.50 -6.55
CA THR A 45 -1.55 1.24 -6.54
C THR A 45 -0.88 2.11 -5.50
N LEU A 46 -0.19 1.51 -4.53
CA LEU A 46 0.67 2.24 -3.62
C LEU A 46 1.99 2.56 -4.31
N GLN A 47 2.39 3.82 -4.25
CA GLN A 47 3.68 4.28 -4.74
C GLN A 47 4.46 4.90 -3.58
N ILE A 48 5.75 4.54 -3.49
CA ILE A 48 6.71 5.16 -2.58
C ILE A 48 7.80 5.81 -3.44
N LEU A 49 7.81 7.14 -3.45
CA LEU A 49 8.85 7.93 -4.10
C LEU A 49 10.16 7.80 -3.32
N ASP A 50 11.30 7.83 -4.02
CA ASP A 50 12.63 7.81 -3.41
C ASP A 50 12.77 6.74 -2.32
N ALA A 51 12.30 5.53 -2.63
CA ALA A 51 12.32 4.39 -1.72
C ALA A 51 13.76 4.06 -1.30
N THR A 52 13.97 3.90 0.00
CA THR A 52 15.26 3.59 0.65
C THR A 52 15.22 2.21 1.29
N ALA A 53 16.34 1.71 1.81
CA ALA A 53 16.37 0.43 2.52
C ALA A 53 15.36 0.34 3.69
N ALA A 54 15.02 1.46 4.33
CA ALA A 54 14.02 1.52 5.41
C ALA A 54 12.58 1.24 4.94
N ASP A 55 12.32 1.32 3.64
CA ASP A 55 11.01 1.00 3.05
C ASP A 55 10.83 -0.49 2.78
N ALA A 56 11.86 -1.32 2.95
CA ALA A 56 11.78 -2.77 2.75
C ALA A 56 10.81 -3.45 3.75
N GLY A 57 10.30 -4.62 3.36
CA GLY A 57 9.40 -5.45 4.17
C GLY A 57 8.00 -5.60 3.57
N ASP A 58 7.07 -6.08 4.39
CA ASP A 58 5.75 -6.49 3.92
C ASP A 58 4.74 -5.34 3.94
N TYR A 59 4.05 -5.20 2.82
CA TYR A 59 2.93 -4.29 2.62
C TYR A 59 1.68 -5.10 2.31
N ILE A 60 0.56 -4.72 2.91
CA ILE A 60 -0.71 -5.40 2.70
C ILE A 60 -1.65 -4.43 2.00
N CYS A 61 -2.24 -4.85 0.88
CA CYS A 61 -3.47 -4.25 0.41
C CYS A 61 -4.65 -5.08 0.91
N GLN A 62 -5.60 -4.44 1.57
CA GLN A 62 -6.71 -5.09 2.24
C GLN A 62 -8.03 -4.48 1.78
N ILE A 63 -9.03 -5.32 1.52
CA ILE A 63 -10.44 -4.90 1.42
C ILE A 63 -11.12 -5.30 2.71
N ALA A 64 -11.56 -4.30 3.49
CA ALA A 64 -12.20 -4.48 4.79
C ALA A 64 -13.67 -4.93 4.64
N THR A 65 -13.88 -6.16 4.16
CA THR A 65 -15.19 -6.82 4.23
C THR A 65 -15.32 -7.61 5.54
N MET A 66 -16.47 -8.24 5.78
CA MET A 66 -16.67 -9.10 6.97
C MET A 66 -15.62 -10.23 7.06
N ASN A 67 -15.14 -10.72 5.92
CA ASN A 67 -13.95 -11.55 5.81
C ASN A 67 -12.88 -10.77 5.03
N PRO A 68 -11.87 -10.19 5.69
CA PRO A 68 -10.86 -9.39 5.00
C PRO A 68 -10.21 -10.17 3.85
N ARG A 69 -10.13 -9.52 2.69
CA ARG A 69 -9.36 -10.04 1.55
C ARG A 69 -8.08 -9.25 1.44
N GLU A 70 -6.96 -9.96 1.45
CA GLU A 70 -5.64 -9.35 1.56
C GLU A 70 -4.68 -9.91 0.52
N ILE A 71 -3.80 -9.05 0.02
CA ILE A 71 -2.62 -9.43 -0.76
C ILE A 71 -1.41 -8.84 -0.05
N THR A 72 -0.44 -9.69 0.26
CA THR A 72 0.85 -9.28 0.82
C THR A 72 1.86 -9.10 -0.30
N HIS A 73 2.49 -7.93 -0.32
CA HIS A 73 3.62 -7.58 -1.17
C HIS A 73 4.88 -7.55 -0.33
N HIS A 74 5.84 -8.43 -0.64
CA HIS A 74 7.17 -8.36 -0.08
C HIS A 74 8.02 -7.39 -0.89
N VAL A 75 8.58 -6.36 -0.23
CA VAL A 75 9.43 -5.36 -0.88
C VAL A 75 10.88 -5.56 -0.46
N GLU A 76 11.72 -5.85 -1.44
CA GLU A 76 13.17 -5.83 -1.32
C GLU A 76 13.72 -4.58 -2.03
N ILE A 77 14.73 -3.95 -1.44
CA ILE A 77 15.42 -2.80 -2.02
C ILE A 77 16.82 -3.26 -2.41
N LEU A 78 17.06 -3.31 -3.72
CA LEU A 78 18.34 -3.75 -4.26
C LEU A 78 19.29 -2.55 -4.31
N GLY A 79 20.16 -2.44 -3.30
CA GLY A 79 21.32 -1.54 -3.27
C GLY A 79 21.31 -0.49 -2.15
N GLU A 80 22.21 -0.69 -1.17
CA GLU A 80 22.98 0.33 -0.46
C GLU A 80 24.36 -0.31 -0.18
N LEU A 81 25.28 -0.27 -1.16
CA LEU A 81 26.70 -0.58 -0.97
C LEU A 81 27.51 0.70 -1.13
#